data_AF-A0A970LFK7-F1
#
_entry.id   AF-A0A970LFK7-F1
#
_cell.length_a   1.000
_cell.length_b   1.000
_cell.length_c   1.000
_cell.angle_alpha   90.00
_cell.angle_beta   90.00
_cell.angle_gamma   90.00
#
_symmetry.space_group_name_H-M   'P 1'
#
loop_
_entity.id
_entity.type
_entity.pdbx_description
1 polymer ?
#
loop_
_entity_poly.entity_id
_entity_poly.type
_entity_poly.pdbx_seq_one_letter_code
_entity_poly.pdbx_strand_id
1 'polypeptide(L)'
;MDEIARLLFDRQTGAGLSCIRFNIGDGSAWYDKEFIENWMMRTECFQIGPGAPYDWTRHAGQQWLMQRAKEMGVERTTAFVNSPPAWLCENGHTLCDERTGTTNLKYGAERQFGRYLADILKHFQDKGLPFDYISPINEPQVPWDTPKQEGCRYSNEDTIRAVLAIKKELDAAGVTAKILINETNNPLALANIDLMLHVAENLITGGIERGLQFGGKYCENIKDIFNLSYIREAVAPIIASHSYGADIPGKMTEIRQFVRATMERYPGYDYWMTEYCIL
;
A
#
# COMPACT_ATOMS: atom_id res chain seq x y z
N MET A 1 18.93 16.90 10.55
CA MET A 1 18.13 15.67 10.68
C MET A 1 17.46 15.57 12.04
N ASP A 2 18.16 15.78 13.16
CA ASP A 2 17.53 15.74 14.50
C ASP A 2 16.38 16.75 14.68
N GLU A 3 16.53 17.98 14.15
CA GLU A 3 15.45 18.97 14.18
C GLU A 3 14.18 18.52 13.43
N ILE A 4 14.34 17.78 12.33
CA ILE A 4 13.20 17.21 11.59
C ILE A 4 12.52 16.14 12.43
N ALA A 5 13.29 15.23 13.06
CA ALA A 5 12.72 14.22 13.95
C ALA A 5 11.97 14.86 15.13
N ARG A 6 12.53 15.94 15.72
CA ARG A 6 11.86 16.74 16.75
C ARG A 6 10.52 17.29 16.25
N LEU A 7 10.52 17.99 15.12
CA LEU A 7 9.31 18.58 14.56
C LEU A 7 8.23 17.53 14.23
N LEU A 8 8.62 16.32 13.82
CA LEU A 8 7.69 15.26 13.48
C LEU A 8 7.12 14.54 14.72
N PHE A 9 7.98 14.13 15.66
CA PHE A 9 7.60 13.14 16.68
C PHE A 9 7.51 13.70 18.09
N ASP A 10 8.12 14.84 18.38
CA ASP A 10 8.07 15.40 19.73
C ASP A 10 6.65 15.88 20.07
N ARG A 11 6.08 15.37 21.17
CA ARG A 11 4.70 15.67 21.58
C ARG A 11 4.53 17.06 22.21
N GLN A 12 5.62 17.71 22.62
CA GLN A 12 5.56 19.00 23.29
C GLN A 12 5.85 20.17 22.34
N THR A 13 6.73 19.93 21.37
CA THR A 13 7.35 20.97 20.54
C THR A 13 7.22 20.71 19.04
N GLY A 14 6.66 19.56 18.66
CA GLY A 14 6.41 19.15 17.28
C GLY A 14 4.96 18.73 17.05
N ALA A 15 4.73 18.01 15.96
CA ALA A 15 3.42 17.49 15.59
C ALA A 15 2.97 16.28 16.43
N GLY A 16 3.89 15.65 17.17
CA GLY A 16 3.58 14.49 18.02
C GLY A 16 3.02 13.30 17.23
N LEU A 17 3.49 13.07 16.00
CA LEU A 17 3.02 11.96 15.16
C LEU A 17 3.22 10.63 15.89
N SER A 18 2.14 9.86 16.03
CA SER A 18 2.14 8.57 16.73
C SER A 18 2.32 7.37 15.80
N CYS A 19 2.54 7.62 14.51
CA CYS A 19 2.79 6.61 13.49
C CYS A 19 3.88 7.08 12.52
N ILE A 20 4.77 6.18 12.12
CA ILE A 20 5.71 6.39 11.00
C ILE A 20 5.51 5.30 9.95
N ARG A 21 5.51 5.70 8.67
CA ARG A 21 5.45 4.79 7.52
C ARG A 21 6.83 4.69 6.85
N PHE A 22 7.32 3.47 6.64
CA PHE A 22 8.61 3.17 6.00
C PHE A 22 8.37 2.57 4.61
N ASN A 23 8.83 3.25 3.55
CA ASN A 23 8.77 2.70 2.19
C ASN A 23 9.88 1.65 2.00
N ILE A 24 9.52 0.38 1.84
CA ILE A 24 10.43 -0.66 1.37
C ILE A 24 10.55 -0.46 -0.14
N GLY A 25 11.71 -0.01 -0.61
CA GLY A 25 11.87 0.30 -2.02
C GLY A 25 11.98 -0.92 -2.93
N ASP A 26 11.75 -0.66 -4.20
CA ASP A 26 11.62 -1.63 -5.29
C ASP A 26 12.80 -1.63 -6.28
N GLY A 27 13.72 -0.68 -6.10
CA GLY A 27 14.97 -0.62 -6.85
C GLY A 27 14.90 0.22 -8.11
N SER A 28 13.90 1.08 -8.24
CA SER A 28 13.81 2.06 -9.33
C SER A 28 15.07 2.93 -9.46
N ALA A 29 15.85 3.12 -8.38
CA ALA A 29 17.14 3.79 -8.43
C ALA A 29 18.18 3.08 -9.30
N TRP A 30 18.00 1.80 -9.67
CA TRP A 30 18.82 1.07 -10.64
C TRP A 30 18.07 0.71 -11.91
N TYR A 31 16.84 0.21 -11.78
CA TYR A 31 16.06 -0.31 -12.90
C TYR A 31 15.39 0.79 -13.73
N ASP A 32 15.02 1.91 -13.09
CA ASP A 32 14.13 2.91 -13.68
C ASP A 32 14.74 4.31 -13.70
N LYS A 33 16.07 4.41 -13.75
CA LYS A 33 16.79 5.70 -13.87
C LYS A 33 16.37 6.50 -15.09
N GLU A 34 15.95 5.81 -16.15
CA GLU A 34 15.51 6.41 -17.42
C GLU A 34 13.99 6.53 -17.52
N PHE A 35 13.24 5.89 -16.61
CA PHE A 35 11.77 5.84 -16.64
C PHE A 35 11.11 6.72 -15.58
N ILE A 36 11.69 6.82 -14.38
CA ILE A 36 11.24 7.77 -13.35
C ILE A 36 12.05 9.05 -13.48
N GLU A 37 11.43 10.13 -13.96
CA GLU A 37 12.12 11.37 -14.32
C GLU A 37 12.79 12.04 -13.11
N ASN A 38 12.06 12.13 -11.99
CA ASN A 38 12.57 12.76 -10.78
C ASN A 38 13.36 11.76 -9.94
N TRP A 39 14.66 11.98 -9.81
CA TRP A 39 15.54 11.12 -9.00
C TRP A 39 15.13 11.03 -7.52
N MET A 40 14.42 12.04 -6.98
CA MET A 40 13.91 12.03 -5.61
C MET A 40 12.75 11.04 -5.41
N MET A 41 12.12 10.59 -6.49
CA MET A 41 11.01 9.62 -6.47
C MET A 41 11.50 8.19 -6.66
N ARG A 42 12.83 7.98 -6.72
CA ARG A 42 13.43 6.66 -6.90
C ARG A 42 13.86 6.08 -5.56
N THR A 43 13.72 4.79 -5.39
CA THR A 43 14.08 4.08 -4.16
C THR A 43 15.17 3.06 -4.37
N GLU A 44 15.92 2.82 -3.28
CA GLU A 44 16.80 1.68 -3.17
C GLU A 44 16.01 0.36 -3.07
N CYS A 45 16.68 -0.79 -2.95
CA CYS A 45 16.06 -2.10 -2.83
C CYS A 45 16.98 -2.97 -2.00
N PHE A 46 16.44 -3.72 -1.05
CA PHE A 46 17.25 -4.60 -0.21
C PHE A 46 17.80 -5.80 -0.99
N GLN A 47 17.11 -6.26 -2.04
CA GLN A 47 17.54 -7.35 -2.90
C GLN A 47 17.42 -6.98 -4.37
N ILE A 48 18.55 -6.80 -5.04
CA ILE A 48 18.62 -6.31 -6.43
C ILE A 48 18.40 -7.39 -7.50
N GLY A 49 17.88 -8.56 -7.15
CA GLY A 49 17.64 -9.62 -8.14
C GLY A 49 17.40 -11.00 -7.55
N PRO A 50 16.92 -11.96 -8.35
CA PRO A 50 16.68 -13.32 -7.91
C PRO A 50 17.95 -13.95 -7.34
N GLY A 51 17.92 -14.35 -6.07
CA GLY A 51 19.05 -14.99 -5.39
C GLY A 51 20.23 -14.08 -5.06
N ALA A 52 20.15 -12.77 -5.36
CA ALA A 52 21.13 -11.81 -4.90
C ALA A 52 21.10 -11.73 -3.37
N PRO A 53 22.24 -11.51 -2.69
CA PRO A 53 22.25 -11.30 -1.25
C PRO A 53 21.48 -10.02 -0.91
N TYR A 54 20.87 -10.01 0.27
CA TYR A 54 20.29 -8.78 0.81
C TYR A 54 21.40 -7.81 1.25
N ASP A 55 21.26 -6.54 0.86
CA ASP A 55 22.07 -5.43 1.34
C ASP A 55 21.29 -4.65 2.39
N TRP A 56 21.51 -4.98 3.67
CA TRP A 56 20.81 -4.35 4.80
C TRP A 56 21.25 -2.92 5.09
N THR A 57 22.24 -2.40 4.36
CA THR A 57 22.71 -1.01 4.51
C THR A 57 21.85 -0.01 3.70
N ARG A 58 20.98 -0.53 2.82
CA ARG A 58 20.05 0.24 1.99
C ARG A 58 19.05 1.02 2.82
N HIS A 59 18.54 2.11 2.26
CA HIS A 59 17.57 3.00 2.92
C HIS A 59 18.10 3.60 4.22
N ALA A 60 19.41 3.87 4.32
CA ALA A 60 20.05 4.32 5.57
C ALA A 60 19.36 5.55 6.19
N GLY A 61 18.91 6.52 5.38
CA GLY A 61 18.17 7.68 5.87
C GLY A 61 16.79 7.35 6.46
N GLN A 62 16.05 6.43 5.83
CA GLN A 62 14.76 5.98 6.35
C GLN A 62 14.95 5.14 7.62
N GLN A 63 15.97 4.27 7.66
CA GLN A 63 16.30 3.48 8.84
C GLN A 63 16.67 4.40 10.01
N TRP A 64 17.45 5.45 9.75
CA TRP A 64 17.77 6.47 10.75
C TRP A 64 16.51 7.15 11.31
N LEU A 65 15.59 7.58 10.44
CA LEU A 65 14.37 8.26 10.89
C LEU A 65 13.44 7.33 11.68
N MET A 66 13.33 6.07 11.27
CA MET A 66 12.57 5.04 12.00
C MET A 66 13.17 4.77 13.38
N GLN A 67 14.49 4.68 13.50
CA GLN A 67 15.17 4.54 14.78
C GLN A 67 14.90 5.75 15.69
N ARG A 68 14.95 6.98 15.14
CA ARG A 68 14.60 8.20 15.89
C ARG A 68 13.14 8.22 16.34
N ALA A 69 12.21 7.85 15.47
CA ALA A 69 10.80 7.73 15.82
C ALA A 69 10.59 6.81 17.02
N LYS A 70 11.26 5.65 17.04
CA LYS A 70 11.19 4.72 18.19
C LYS A 70 11.78 5.33 19.46
N GLU A 71 12.95 5.97 19.38
CA GLU A 71 13.59 6.65 20.54
C GLU A 71 12.69 7.74 21.12
N MET A 72 11.87 8.38 20.28
CA MET A 72 10.93 9.44 20.66
C MET A 72 9.55 8.91 21.08
N GLY A 73 9.35 7.59 21.14
CA GLY A 73 8.11 7.00 21.65
C GLY A 73 6.94 7.00 20.65
N VAL A 74 7.23 6.95 19.35
CA VAL A 74 6.22 6.69 18.32
C VAL A 74 5.63 5.30 18.55
N GLU A 75 4.30 5.21 18.56
CA GLU A 75 3.56 4.03 19.01
C GLU A 75 3.32 3.01 17.91
N ARG A 76 3.32 3.44 16.64
CA ARG A 76 3.01 2.59 15.49
C ARG A 76 4.02 2.74 14.38
N THR A 77 4.33 1.63 13.74
CA THR A 77 5.25 1.54 12.62
C THR A 77 4.61 0.71 11.51
N THR A 78 4.56 1.28 10.30
CA THR A 78 4.00 0.60 9.13
C THR A 78 5.05 0.56 8.04
N ALA A 79 5.46 -0.63 7.61
CA ALA A 79 6.17 -0.78 6.36
C ALA A 79 5.15 -0.70 5.20
N PHE A 80 5.53 -0.14 4.06
CA PHE A 80 4.72 -0.17 2.85
C PHE A 80 5.59 -0.29 1.60
N VAL A 81 4.98 -0.60 0.46
CA VAL A 81 5.62 -0.62 -0.86
C VAL A 81 4.72 0.04 -1.88
N ASN A 82 5.32 0.72 -2.86
CA ASN A 82 4.58 1.21 -4.04
C ASN A 82 4.51 0.15 -5.15
N SER A 83 5.55 -0.66 -5.28
CA SER A 83 5.68 -1.72 -6.28
C SER A 83 6.42 -2.94 -5.72
N PRO A 84 6.25 -4.15 -6.28
CA PRO A 84 7.24 -5.20 -6.12
C PRO A 84 8.61 -4.73 -6.66
N PRO A 85 9.72 -5.31 -6.18
CA PRO A 85 11.00 -5.14 -6.82
C PRO A 85 10.93 -5.38 -8.34
N ALA A 86 11.57 -4.55 -9.16
CA ALA A 86 11.52 -4.63 -10.62
C ALA A 86 11.75 -6.05 -11.19
N TRP A 87 12.61 -6.84 -10.55
CA TRP A 87 12.90 -8.22 -10.98
C TRP A 87 11.74 -9.21 -10.77
N LEU A 88 10.75 -8.85 -9.95
CA LEU A 88 9.46 -9.54 -9.77
C LEU A 88 8.35 -8.97 -10.67
N CYS A 89 8.59 -7.86 -11.37
CA CYS A 89 7.59 -7.22 -12.23
C CYS A 89 7.62 -7.78 -13.67
N GLU A 90 6.45 -7.97 -14.26
CA GLU A 90 6.25 -8.56 -15.59
C GLU A 90 7.03 -7.79 -16.67
N ASN A 91 6.97 -6.47 -16.62
CA ASN A 91 7.69 -5.61 -17.55
C ASN A 91 9.16 -5.35 -17.16
N GLY A 92 9.62 -5.85 -16.01
CA GLY A 92 10.98 -5.61 -15.51
C GLY A 92 11.21 -4.20 -14.93
N HIS A 93 10.15 -3.43 -14.72
CA HIS A 93 10.16 -2.04 -14.24
C HIS A 93 9.23 -1.89 -13.02
N THR A 94 9.46 -0.87 -12.19
CA THR A 94 8.68 -0.66 -10.95
C THR A 94 7.39 0.13 -11.16
N LEU A 95 7.13 0.58 -12.39
CA LEU A 95 5.90 1.22 -12.85
C LEU A 95 5.22 0.35 -13.91
N CYS A 96 3.91 0.46 -14.07
CA CYS A 96 3.17 -0.20 -15.14
C CYS A 96 3.45 0.45 -16.51
N ASP A 97 3.03 -0.24 -17.57
CA ASP A 97 2.96 0.29 -18.93
C ASP A 97 1.61 -0.07 -19.60
N GLU A 98 1.45 0.33 -20.86
CA GLU A 98 0.24 0.05 -21.65
C GLU A 98 -0.03 -1.45 -21.85
N ARG A 99 0.99 -2.30 -21.71
CA ARG A 99 0.90 -3.76 -21.90
C ARG A 99 0.64 -4.50 -20.60
N THR A 100 0.83 -3.83 -19.47
CA THR A 100 0.62 -4.42 -18.15
C THR A 100 -0.85 -4.83 -18.01
N GLY A 101 -1.10 -6.02 -17.49
CA GLY A 101 -2.46 -6.55 -17.33
C GLY A 101 -3.16 -5.99 -16.09
N THR A 102 -3.82 -6.88 -15.35
CA THR A 102 -4.49 -6.55 -14.08
C THR A 102 -3.54 -6.27 -12.92
N THR A 103 -2.26 -6.61 -13.09
CA THR A 103 -1.16 -6.30 -12.18
C THR A 103 0.17 -6.27 -12.94
N ASN A 104 1.18 -5.61 -12.37
CA ASN A 104 2.55 -5.69 -12.86
C ASN A 104 3.36 -6.78 -12.14
N LEU A 105 2.85 -7.41 -11.09
CA LEU A 105 3.53 -8.55 -10.47
C LEU A 105 3.51 -9.76 -11.43
N LYS A 106 4.68 -10.37 -11.70
CA LYS A 106 4.77 -11.58 -12.55
C LYS A 106 3.81 -12.67 -12.06
N TYR A 107 3.11 -13.30 -12.99
CA TYR A 107 2.22 -14.41 -12.66
C TYR A 107 2.99 -15.53 -11.94
N GLY A 108 2.50 -15.95 -10.77
CA GLY A 108 3.14 -16.98 -9.94
C GLY A 108 4.27 -16.47 -9.04
N ALA A 109 4.61 -15.18 -9.09
CA ALA A 109 5.63 -14.57 -8.26
C ALA A 109 5.13 -14.11 -6.87
N GLU A 110 3.86 -14.31 -6.54
CA GLU A 110 3.25 -13.85 -5.28
C GLU A 110 3.95 -14.41 -4.04
N ARG A 111 4.39 -15.69 -4.09
CA ARG A 111 5.18 -16.26 -2.99
C ARG A 111 6.58 -15.65 -2.90
N GLN A 112 7.21 -15.34 -4.02
CA GLN A 112 8.55 -14.71 -3.99
C GLN A 112 8.45 -13.28 -3.45
N PHE A 113 7.40 -12.56 -3.82
CA PHE A 113 7.11 -11.25 -3.27
C PHE A 113 6.81 -11.31 -1.77
N GLY A 114 5.96 -12.25 -1.34
CA GLY A 114 5.70 -12.51 0.07
C GLY A 114 6.97 -12.84 0.86
N ARG A 115 7.86 -13.67 0.29
CA ARG A 115 9.13 -14.02 0.91
C ARG A 115 10.06 -12.82 1.04
N TYR A 116 10.15 -11.99 0.00
CA TYR A 116 10.93 -10.75 0.02
C TYR A 116 10.51 -9.82 1.17
N LEU A 117 9.20 -9.58 1.31
CA LEU A 117 8.68 -8.76 2.41
C LEU A 117 8.92 -9.44 3.77
N ALA A 118 8.71 -10.75 3.88
CA ALA A 118 8.92 -11.51 5.10
C ALA A 118 10.36 -11.43 5.60
N ASP A 119 11.35 -11.62 4.70
CA ASP A 119 12.77 -11.55 5.06
C ASP A 119 13.15 -10.15 5.58
N ILE A 120 12.64 -9.08 4.96
CA ILE A 120 12.91 -7.69 5.39
C ILE A 120 12.27 -7.40 6.76
N LEU A 121 10.99 -7.72 6.92
CA LEU A 121 10.29 -7.49 8.19
C LEU A 121 10.92 -8.32 9.32
N LYS A 122 11.33 -9.56 9.02
CA LYS A 122 12.03 -10.42 9.96
C LYS A 122 13.38 -9.84 10.36
N HIS A 123 14.14 -9.29 9.40
CA HIS A 123 15.41 -8.62 9.69
C HIS A 123 15.25 -7.47 10.70
N PHE A 124 14.26 -6.60 10.49
CA PHE A 124 13.99 -5.48 11.40
C PHE A 124 13.47 -5.96 12.76
N GLN A 125 12.58 -6.96 12.78
CA GLN A 125 12.08 -7.59 14.01
C GLN A 125 13.23 -8.18 14.85
N ASP A 126 14.15 -8.92 14.24
CA ASP A 126 15.28 -9.54 14.93
C ASP A 126 16.31 -8.52 15.45
N LYS A 127 16.36 -7.33 14.85
CA LYS A 127 17.09 -6.17 15.37
C LYS A 127 16.35 -5.41 16.48
N GLY A 128 15.18 -5.88 16.90
CA GLY A 128 14.34 -5.23 17.90
C GLY A 128 13.60 -4.01 17.37
N LEU A 129 13.44 -3.86 16.06
CA LEU A 129 12.64 -2.82 15.39
C LEU A 129 11.47 -3.44 14.62
N PRO A 130 10.59 -4.24 15.26
CA PRO A 130 9.47 -4.85 14.55
C PRO A 130 8.53 -3.78 14.00
N PHE A 131 7.98 -4.04 12.81
CA PHE A 131 6.85 -3.29 12.29
C PHE A 131 5.55 -3.83 12.88
N ASP A 132 4.61 -2.93 13.18
CA ASP A 132 3.25 -3.31 13.58
C ASP A 132 2.42 -3.75 12.37
N TYR A 133 2.65 -3.09 11.23
CA TYR A 133 1.92 -3.34 9.98
C TYR A 133 2.84 -3.42 8.77
N ILE A 134 2.42 -4.21 7.77
CA ILE A 134 2.92 -4.16 6.40
C ILE A 134 1.75 -3.85 5.46
N SER A 135 1.94 -2.84 4.62
CA SER A 135 1.02 -2.44 3.57
C SER A 135 1.62 -2.76 2.20
N PRO A 136 1.33 -3.96 1.64
CA PRO A 136 2.09 -4.50 0.52
C PRO A 136 1.62 -4.01 -0.86
N ILE A 137 0.53 -3.24 -0.90
CA ILE A 137 -0.11 -2.76 -2.13
C ILE A 137 -0.55 -1.31 -1.88
N ASN A 138 -0.12 -0.39 -2.73
CA ASN A 138 -0.48 1.01 -2.70
C ASN A 138 -1.36 1.39 -3.90
N GLU A 139 -2.48 2.05 -3.65
CA GLU A 139 -3.43 2.55 -4.66
C GLU A 139 -3.66 1.58 -5.84
N PRO A 140 -4.18 0.37 -5.57
CA PRO A 140 -4.26 -0.72 -6.53
C PRO A 140 -5.03 -0.37 -7.82
N GLN A 141 -5.92 0.62 -7.75
CA GLN A 141 -6.75 1.08 -8.85
C GLN A 141 -6.10 2.14 -9.75
N VAL A 142 -4.95 2.70 -9.37
CA VAL A 142 -4.26 3.71 -10.17
C VAL A 142 -3.54 3.02 -11.33
N PRO A 143 -3.58 3.56 -12.56
CA PRO A 143 -2.93 2.94 -13.71
C PRO A 143 -1.42 2.73 -13.53
N TRP A 144 -0.75 3.63 -12.81
CA TRP A 144 0.69 3.56 -12.54
C TRP A 144 1.59 3.50 -13.79
N ASP A 145 1.15 4.12 -14.88
CA ASP A 145 1.80 4.12 -16.21
C ASP A 145 2.43 5.47 -16.58
N THR A 146 2.72 6.31 -15.58
CA THR A 146 3.35 7.63 -15.78
C THR A 146 4.75 7.67 -15.16
N PRO A 147 5.70 8.43 -15.71
CA PRO A 147 7.10 8.46 -15.26
C PRO A 147 7.34 9.22 -13.94
N LYS A 148 6.30 9.38 -13.12
CA LYS A 148 6.33 10.21 -11.90
C LYS A 148 6.87 9.47 -10.69
N GLN A 149 6.48 8.20 -10.52
CA GLN A 149 6.86 7.39 -9.37
C GLN A 149 6.65 5.90 -9.66
N GLU A 150 7.18 5.08 -8.74
CA GLU A 150 6.92 3.66 -8.61
C GLU A 150 5.42 3.38 -8.43
N GLY A 151 4.95 2.24 -8.92
CA GLY A 151 3.57 1.83 -8.72
C GLY A 151 3.20 0.54 -9.42
N CYS A 152 2.36 -0.25 -8.77
CA CYS A 152 1.82 -1.47 -9.35
C CYS A 152 0.31 -1.53 -9.10
N ARG A 153 -0.47 -1.63 -10.19
CA ARG A 153 -1.90 -1.91 -10.07
C ARG A 153 -2.15 -3.34 -9.59
N TYR A 154 -3.28 -3.55 -8.92
CA TYR A 154 -3.75 -4.87 -8.51
C TYR A 154 -5.27 -4.91 -8.61
N SER A 155 -5.83 -5.77 -9.44
CA SER A 155 -7.26 -6.05 -9.37
C SER A 155 -7.63 -6.65 -8.00
N ASN A 156 -8.92 -6.74 -7.68
CA ASN A 156 -9.42 -7.38 -6.48
C ASN A 156 -8.91 -8.83 -6.38
N GLU A 157 -8.87 -9.56 -7.51
CA GLU A 157 -8.36 -10.93 -7.54
C GLU A 157 -6.84 -11.00 -7.33
N ASP A 158 -6.08 -10.09 -7.94
CA ASP A 158 -4.63 -10.01 -7.74
C ASP A 158 -4.29 -9.64 -6.30
N THR A 159 -5.05 -8.72 -5.71
CA THR A 159 -4.92 -8.33 -4.30
C THR A 159 -5.13 -9.54 -3.39
N ILE A 160 -6.18 -10.34 -3.62
CA ILE A 160 -6.45 -11.55 -2.85
C ILE A 160 -5.29 -12.55 -2.98
N ARG A 161 -4.80 -12.81 -4.20
CA ARG A 161 -3.67 -13.74 -4.44
C ARG A 161 -2.40 -13.28 -3.71
N ALA A 162 -2.04 -12.01 -3.86
CA ALA A 162 -0.86 -11.43 -3.23
C ALA A 162 -0.96 -11.48 -1.70
N VAL A 163 -2.08 -11.02 -1.12
CA VAL A 163 -2.28 -10.99 0.34
C VAL A 163 -2.17 -12.37 0.97
N LEU A 164 -2.78 -13.39 0.36
CA LEU A 164 -2.70 -14.76 0.88
C LEU A 164 -1.30 -15.35 0.77
N ALA A 165 -0.58 -15.07 -0.31
CA ALA A 165 0.81 -15.49 -0.46
C ALA A 165 1.72 -14.80 0.57
N ILE A 166 1.56 -13.49 0.76
CA ILE A 166 2.30 -12.71 1.75
C ILE A 166 2.02 -13.25 3.15
N LYS A 167 0.75 -13.43 3.53
CA LYS A 167 0.38 -13.97 4.85
C LYS A 167 1.08 -15.28 5.16
N LYS A 168 1.09 -16.20 4.19
CA LYS A 168 1.74 -17.50 4.34
C LYS A 168 3.24 -17.37 4.59
N GLU A 169 3.93 -16.48 3.87
CA GLU A 169 5.36 -16.28 4.03
C GLU A 169 5.70 -15.54 5.34
N LEU A 170 4.88 -14.56 5.76
CA LEU A 170 5.02 -13.92 7.08
C LEU A 170 4.90 -14.93 8.22
N ASP A 171 3.89 -15.80 8.17
CA ASP A 171 3.67 -16.85 9.17
C ASP A 171 4.85 -17.83 9.20
N ALA A 172 5.31 -18.28 8.03
CA ALA A 172 6.43 -19.21 7.91
C ALA A 172 7.74 -18.61 8.46
N ALA A 173 7.92 -17.29 8.34
CA ALA A 173 9.08 -16.57 8.87
C ALA A 173 8.94 -16.15 10.35
N GLY A 174 7.76 -16.34 10.96
CA GLY A 174 7.48 -15.88 12.32
C GLY A 174 7.48 -14.35 12.45
N VAL A 175 7.06 -13.64 11.40
CA VAL A 175 6.90 -12.18 11.40
C VAL A 175 5.58 -11.82 12.10
N THR A 176 5.63 -10.86 13.03
CA THR A 176 4.46 -10.46 13.82
C THR A 176 3.64 -9.32 13.21
N ALA A 177 4.18 -8.63 12.20
CA ALA A 177 3.50 -7.52 11.52
C ALA A 177 2.17 -7.98 10.90
N LYS A 178 1.11 -7.19 11.08
CA LYS A 178 -0.20 -7.47 10.49
C LYS A 178 -0.30 -6.87 9.09
N ILE A 179 -1.04 -7.52 8.20
CA ILE A 179 -1.23 -7.03 6.84
C ILE A 179 -2.31 -5.93 6.83
N LEU A 180 -1.96 -4.72 6.39
CA LEU A 180 -2.88 -3.62 6.12
C LEU A 180 -3.09 -3.53 4.61
N ILE A 181 -4.32 -3.51 4.11
CA ILE A 181 -4.57 -3.55 2.66
C ILE A 181 -5.58 -2.49 2.21
N ASN A 182 -5.75 -2.48 0.89
CA ASN A 182 -6.53 -1.59 0.04
C ASN A 182 -5.80 -0.31 -0.31
N GLU A 183 -5.42 0.53 0.66
CA GLU A 183 -4.68 1.79 0.42
C GLU A 183 -5.19 2.53 -0.83
N THR A 184 -6.51 2.54 -1.05
CA THR A 184 -7.06 3.03 -2.31
C THR A 184 -6.86 4.53 -2.39
N ASN A 185 -6.31 5.05 -3.50
CA ASN A 185 -6.18 6.50 -3.77
C ASN A 185 -7.45 7.32 -3.42
N ASN A 186 -8.64 6.77 -3.73
CA ASN A 186 -9.92 7.40 -3.47
C ASN A 186 -10.85 6.43 -2.72
N PRO A 187 -11.53 6.88 -1.65
CA PRO A 187 -12.36 6.02 -0.81
C PRO A 187 -13.62 5.50 -1.52
N LEU A 188 -14.02 6.06 -2.67
CA LEU A 188 -15.12 5.51 -3.48
C LEU A 188 -14.81 4.12 -4.04
N ALA A 189 -13.53 3.74 -4.20
CA ALA A 189 -13.17 2.37 -4.57
C ALA A 189 -13.63 1.34 -3.52
N LEU A 190 -13.72 1.74 -2.25
CA LEU A 190 -14.19 0.88 -1.17
C LEU A 190 -15.70 0.64 -1.19
N ALA A 191 -16.47 1.65 -1.65
CA ALA A 191 -17.91 1.67 -1.50
C ALA A 191 -18.61 0.63 -2.39
N ASN A 192 -19.70 0.05 -1.88
CA ASN A 192 -20.57 -0.83 -2.66
C ASN A 192 -21.36 0.02 -3.67
N ILE A 193 -21.30 -0.37 -4.94
CA ILE A 193 -21.90 0.38 -6.05
C ILE A 193 -23.42 0.51 -5.89
N ASP A 194 -24.09 -0.49 -5.33
CA ASP A 194 -25.54 -0.49 -5.12
C ASP A 194 -25.99 0.67 -4.20
N LEU A 195 -25.12 1.07 -3.26
CA LEU A 195 -25.39 2.22 -2.38
C LEU A 195 -25.21 3.56 -3.08
N MET A 196 -24.34 3.60 -4.09
CA MET A 196 -24.11 4.80 -4.88
C MET A 196 -25.23 4.98 -5.92
N LEU A 197 -25.73 3.89 -6.53
CA LEU A 197 -26.71 3.90 -7.63
C LEU A 197 -28.00 4.68 -7.29
N HIS A 198 -28.38 4.72 -6.03
CA HIS A 198 -29.54 5.47 -5.57
C HIS A 198 -29.33 6.99 -5.51
N VAL A 199 -28.11 7.50 -5.68
CA VAL A 199 -27.77 8.90 -5.34
C VAL A 199 -27.14 9.72 -6.48
N ALA A 200 -26.57 9.13 -7.54
CA ALA A 200 -26.22 9.91 -8.75
C ALA A 200 -25.86 9.07 -9.99
N GLU A 201 -26.63 9.22 -11.08
CA GLU A 201 -26.32 8.66 -12.42
C GLU A 201 -24.94 9.09 -12.95
N ASN A 202 -24.44 10.27 -12.54
CA ASN A 202 -23.20 10.87 -13.04
C ASN A 202 -21.92 10.50 -12.27
N LEU A 203 -22.02 10.04 -11.02
CA LEU A 203 -20.84 9.61 -10.23
C LEU A 203 -20.37 8.19 -10.60
N ILE A 204 -21.26 7.41 -11.21
CA ILE A 204 -21.19 5.95 -11.18
C ILE A 204 -20.87 5.38 -12.54
N THR A 205 -21.41 5.92 -13.63
CA THR A 205 -21.10 5.44 -14.99
C THR A 205 -19.59 5.48 -15.27
N GLY A 206 -18.94 6.63 -15.01
CA GLY A 206 -17.48 6.74 -15.13
C GLY A 206 -16.67 6.12 -13.98
N GLY A 207 -17.31 5.72 -12.87
CA GLY A 207 -16.65 5.08 -11.72
C GLY A 207 -16.67 3.54 -11.80
N ILE A 208 -17.73 2.96 -12.34
CA ILE A 208 -17.86 1.52 -12.62
C ILE A 208 -16.96 1.14 -13.81
N GLU A 209 -16.99 1.91 -14.91
CA GLU A 209 -16.13 1.64 -16.07
C GLU A 209 -14.65 1.75 -15.70
N ARG A 210 -14.25 2.80 -14.95
CA ARG A 210 -12.90 2.89 -14.37
C ARG A 210 -12.63 1.82 -13.31
N GLY A 211 -13.67 1.34 -12.64
CA GLY A 211 -13.58 0.21 -11.72
C GLY A 211 -13.38 -1.13 -12.42
N LEU A 212 -13.66 -1.22 -13.73
CA LEU A 212 -13.52 -2.40 -14.59
C LEU A 212 -12.58 -2.10 -15.76
N GLN A 213 -11.37 -1.67 -15.43
CA GLN A 213 -10.30 -1.35 -16.39
C GLN A 213 -9.26 -2.48 -16.45
N PHE A 214 -8.37 -2.46 -17.44
CA PHE A 214 -7.21 -3.37 -17.55
C PHE A 214 -7.51 -4.89 -17.43
N GLY A 215 -8.76 -5.31 -17.68
CA GLY A 215 -9.19 -6.71 -17.58
C GLY A 215 -9.57 -7.20 -16.18
N GLY A 216 -9.77 -6.31 -15.19
CA GLY A 216 -10.09 -6.70 -13.82
C GLY A 216 -10.94 -5.65 -13.07
N LYS A 217 -11.41 -6.01 -11.87
CA LYS A 217 -12.18 -5.12 -10.99
C LYS A 217 -11.29 -4.48 -9.92
N TYR A 218 -11.44 -3.18 -9.71
CA TYR A 218 -10.62 -2.38 -8.79
C TYR A 218 -11.44 -1.56 -7.79
N CYS A 219 -12.76 -1.79 -7.74
CA CYS A 219 -13.71 -1.13 -6.86
C CYS A 219 -14.56 -2.15 -6.10
N GLU A 220 -15.49 -1.67 -5.27
CA GLU A 220 -16.28 -2.45 -4.30
C GLU A 220 -15.41 -3.31 -3.38
N ASN A 221 -14.21 -2.83 -3.03
CA ASN A 221 -13.22 -3.68 -2.39
C ASN A 221 -13.72 -4.21 -1.02
N ILE A 222 -14.58 -3.49 -0.30
CA ILE A 222 -15.17 -4.00 0.97
C ILE A 222 -16.01 -5.26 0.71
N LYS A 223 -16.86 -5.23 -0.31
CA LYS A 223 -17.75 -6.33 -0.70
C LYS A 223 -16.96 -7.50 -1.29
N ASP A 224 -15.96 -7.21 -2.12
CA ASP A 224 -15.28 -8.24 -2.91
C ASP A 224 -14.05 -8.83 -2.24
N ILE A 225 -13.41 -8.09 -1.31
CA ILE A 225 -12.18 -8.51 -0.64
C ILE A 225 -12.45 -8.77 0.85
N PHE A 226 -12.90 -7.75 1.59
CA PHE A 226 -13.04 -7.82 3.05
C PHE A 226 -14.22 -8.67 3.54
N ASN A 227 -15.20 -8.97 2.69
CA ASN A 227 -16.28 -9.90 3.02
C ASN A 227 -15.81 -11.37 3.03
N LEU A 228 -14.65 -11.67 2.45
CA LEU A 228 -14.12 -13.03 2.37
C LEU A 228 -13.49 -13.42 3.71
N SER A 229 -13.98 -14.51 4.33
CA SER A 229 -13.52 -14.95 5.65
C SER A 229 -12.02 -15.23 5.71
N TYR A 230 -11.46 -15.84 4.67
CA TYR A 230 -10.02 -16.14 4.58
C TYR A 230 -9.16 -14.88 4.41
N ILE A 231 -9.71 -13.78 3.86
CA ILE A 231 -9.03 -12.49 3.87
C ILE A 231 -9.12 -11.87 5.26
N ARG A 232 -10.29 -11.91 5.90
CA ARG A 232 -10.48 -11.40 7.27
C ARG A 232 -9.47 -12.01 8.26
N GLU A 233 -9.15 -13.29 8.11
CA GLU A 233 -8.14 -13.98 8.93
C GLU A 233 -6.69 -13.62 8.55
N ALA A 234 -6.45 -13.20 7.31
CA ALA A 234 -5.12 -12.87 6.81
C ALA A 234 -4.70 -11.43 7.12
N VAL A 235 -5.65 -10.50 7.25
CA VAL A 235 -5.37 -9.06 7.38
C VAL A 235 -5.67 -8.51 8.77
N ALA A 236 -5.13 -7.33 9.06
CA ALA A 236 -5.59 -6.54 10.19
C ALA A 236 -7.10 -6.24 10.03
N PRO A 237 -7.87 -6.14 11.13
CA PRO A 237 -9.27 -5.74 11.10
C PRO A 237 -9.41 -4.22 10.84
N ILE A 238 -8.77 -3.73 9.78
CA ILE A 238 -8.65 -2.32 9.40
C ILE A 238 -8.77 -2.23 7.88
N ILE A 239 -9.65 -1.35 7.41
CA ILE A 239 -9.76 -0.95 6.00
C ILE A 239 -8.97 0.36 5.84
N ALA A 240 -7.99 0.38 4.93
CA ALA A 240 -7.20 1.57 4.63
C ALA A 240 -7.60 2.19 3.29
N SER A 241 -7.61 3.52 3.24
CA SER A 241 -7.69 4.28 1.99
C SER A 241 -7.13 5.68 2.15
N HIS A 242 -6.82 6.30 1.03
CA HIS A 242 -6.41 7.69 0.92
C HIS A 242 -7.63 8.58 0.68
N SER A 243 -7.43 9.90 0.67
CA SER A 243 -8.53 10.87 0.57
C SER A 243 -8.59 11.61 -0.77
N TYR A 244 -7.71 11.29 -1.72
CA TYR A 244 -7.58 12.03 -2.98
C TYR A 244 -8.86 12.02 -3.81
N GLY A 245 -9.24 13.19 -4.33
CA GLY A 245 -10.49 13.37 -5.09
C GLY A 245 -11.79 13.23 -4.26
N ALA A 246 -11.69 13.01 -2.94
CA ALA A 246 -12.84 12.89 -2.03
C ALA A 246 -12.91 14.02 -0.99
N ASP A 247 -12.03 15.02 -1.08
CA ASP A 247 -12.03 16.21 -0.21
C ASP A 247 -12.63 17.45 -0.89
N ILE A 248 -13.48 17.23 -1.89
CA ILE A 248 -14.16 18.29 -2.62
C ILE A 248 -15.29 18.88 -1.76
N PRO A 249 -15.36 20.22 -1.59
CA PRO A 249 -16.47 20.86 -0.90
C PRO A 249 -17.83 20.38 -1.42
N GLY A 250 -18.73 20.02 -0.50
CA GLY A 250 -20.08 19.53 -0.82
C GLY A 250 -20.21 18.03 -1.11
N LYS A 251 -19.11 17.31 -1.39
CA LYS A 251 -19.12 15.84 -1.62
C LYS A 251 -18.40 15.05 -0.54
N MET A 252 -17.52 15.69 0.22
CA MET A 252 -16.68 15.06 1.24
C MET A 252 -17.47 14.19 2.24
N THR A 253 -18.57 14.74 2.78
CA THR A 253 -19.42 14.04 3.75
C THR A 253 -20.16 12.86 3.12
N GLU A 254 -20.72 13.07 1.94
CA GLU A 254 -21.50 12.06 1.21
C GLU A 254 -20.65 10.83 0.86
N ILE A 255 -19.43 11.04 0.34
CA ILE A 255 -18.50 9.96 0.02
C ILE A 255 -18.18 9.12 1.26
N ARG A 256 -17.91 9.76 2.40
CA ARG A 256 -17.62 9.08 3.66
C ARG A 256 -18.84 8.35 4.21
N GLN A 257 -20.06 8.88 3.98
CA GLN A 257 -21.31 8.21 4.33
C GLN A 257 -21.52 6.94 3.50
N PHE A 258 -21.18 6.94 2.20
CA PHE A 258 -21.24 5.73 1.37
C PHE A 258 -20.27 4.65 1.85
N VAL A 259 -19.03 5.02 2.16
CA VAL A 259 -18.06 4.07 2.73
C VAL A 259 -18.56 3.53 4.06
N ARG A 260 -19.07 4.40 4.95
CA ARG A 260 -19.64 3.99 6.24
C ARG A 260 -20.81 3.02 6.08
N ALA A 261 -21.78 3.34 5.22
CA ALA A 261 -22.92 2.46 4.94
C ALA A 261 -22.48 1.13 4.32
N THR A 262 -21.40 1.13 3.52
CA THR A 262 -20.80 -0.12 3.01
C THR A 262 -20.19 -0.93 4.15
N MET A 263 -19.38 -0.31 5.03
CA MET A 263 -18.81 -0.99 6.20
C MET A 263 -19.86 -1.56 7.15
N GLU A 264 -21.02 -0.91 7.29
CA GLU A 264 -22.13 -1.40 8.11
C GLU A 264 -22.76 -2.68 7.54
N ARG A 265 -22.71 -2.88 6.21
CA ARG A 265 -23.10 -4.15 5.58
C ARG A 265 -22.06 -5.27 5.80
N TYR A 266 -20.80 -4.90 6.03
CA TYR A 266 -19.66 -5.82 6.19
C TYR A 266 -18.87 -5.50 7.47
N PRO A 267 -19.46 -5.66 8.67
CA PRO A 267 -18.90 -5.15 9.92
C PRO A 267 -17.70 -5.97 10.40
N GLY A 268 -16.92 -5.38 11.32
CA GLY A 268 -15.76 -6.04 11.96
C GLY A 268 -14.41 -5.43 11.59
N TYR A 269 -14.40 -4.27 10.96
CA TYR A 269 -13.19 -3.53 10.59
C TYR A 269 -13.26 -2.09 11.09
N ASP A 270 -12.13 -1.59 11.59
CA ASP A 270 -11.88 -0.16 11.72
C ASP A 270 -11.59 0.47 10.35
N TYR A 271 -11.61 1.80 10.28
CA TYR A 271 -11.28 2.55 9.07
C TYR A 271 -10.13 3.52 9.32
N TRP A 272 -9.07 3.43 8.53
CA TRP A 272 -7.93 4.33 8.59
C TRP A 272 -7.82 5.13 7.29
N MET A 273 -7.74 6.45 7.42
CA MET A 273 -7.31 7.33 6.34
C MET A 273 -5.79 7.41 6.37
N THR A 274 -5.13 6.81 5.40
CA THR A 274 -3.70 6.44 5.50
C THR A 274 -2.75 7.30 4.70
N GLU A 275 -3.26 8.13 3.80
CA GLU A 275 -2.48 9.12 3.04
C GLU A 275 -3.34 10.30 2.59
N TYR A 276 -2.74 11.49 2.60
CA TYR A 276 -3.28 12.70 2.00
C TYR A 276 -2.20 13.76 1.84
N CYS A 277 -2.26 14.51 0.74
CA CYS A 277 -1.58 15.79 0.58
C CYS A 277 -2.35 16.66 -0.44
N ILE A 278 -2.00 17.94 -0.53
CA ILE A 278 -2.49 18.81 -1.61
C ILE A 278 -1.62 18.54 -2.84
N LEU A 279 -2.24 18.12 -3.94
CA LEU A 279 -1.59 17.83 -5.24
C LEU A 279 -1.50 19.07 -6.13
#